data_AF-A0A1V4QJW6-F1
#
_entry.id   AF-A0A1V4QJW6-F1
#
_cell.length_a   1.000
_cell.length_b   1.000
_cell.length_c   1.000
_cell.angle_alpha   90.00
_cell.angle_beta   90.00
_cell.angle_gamma   90.00
#
_symmetry.space_group_name_H-M   'P 1'
#
loop_
_entity.id
_entity.type
_entity.pdbx_description
1 polymer ?
#
loop_
_entity_poly.entity_id
_entity_poly.type
_entity_poly.pdbx_seq_one_letter_code
_entity_poly.pdbx_strand_id
1 'polypeptide(L)'
;GHYRAGGLGPADERVLFCRLPAILYESPRRLTSTLAAVAKILGNRQICIARELTKIHEEYIRGPVEEIIAREGDRRWRGEVTLLIAGWSKSDQLEAVAGAEELEQRLRELRQTGETSTRNLVDILQAEFPGWRKKDVYRLVLETIK
;
A
#
# COMPACT_ATOMS: atom_id res chain seq x y z
N GLY A 1 -12.68 9.04 4.68
CA GLY A 1 -13.01 10.03 3.62
C GLY A 1 -13.63 9.28 2.46
N HIS A 2 -14.63 9.86 1.80
CA HIS A 2 -15.30 9.25 0.64
C HIS A 2 -14.57 9.64 -0.65
N TYR A 3 -14.21 8.66 -1.48
CA TYR A 3 -13.54 8.86 -2.77
C TYR A 3 -14.45 8.49 -3.93
N ARG A 4 -14.41 9.27 -5.03
CA ARG A 4 -15.13 8.98 -6.29
C ARG A 4 -14.14 8.73 -7.43
N ALA A 5 -14.14 7.48 -7.90
CA ALA A 5 -13.85 6.97 -9.25
C ALA A 5 -12.98 7.82 -10.20
N GLY A 6 -11.65 7.69 -10.10
CA GLY A 6 -10.68 8.15 -11.11
C GLY A 6 -9.49 7.19 -11.37
N GLY A 7 -9.39 6.07 -10.64
CA GLY A 7 -8.14 5.31 -10.52
C GLY A 7 -7.22 5.94 -9.48
N LEU A 8 -6.45 5.13 -8.75
CA LEU A 8 -5.58 5.61 -7.67
C LEU A 8 -4.47 6.51 -8.23
N GLY A 9 -4.69 7.82 -8.17
CA GLY A 9 -3.70 8.85 -8.47
C GLY A 9 -2.92 9.28 -7.22
N PRO A 10 -1.93 10.19 -7.36
CA PRO A 10 -1.07 10.64 -6.26
C PRO A 10 -1.82 11.27 -5.08
N ALA A 11 -3.00 11.85 -5.32
CA ALA A 11 -3.85 12.42 -4.28
C ALA A 11 -4.49 11.35 -3.39
N ASP A 12 -4.64 10.13 -3.91
CA ASP A 12 -5.42 9.05 -3.31
C ASP A 12 -4.59 8.25 -2.32
N GLU A 13 -3.26 8.26 -2.50
CA GLU A 13 -2.29 7.71 -1.57
C GLU A 13 -2.55 8.21 -0.14
N ARG A 14 -2.86 9.49 0.06
CA ARG A 14 -3.08 10.06 1.40
C ARG A 14 -4.25 9.41 2.14
N VAL A 15 -5.31 9.03 1.42
CA VAL A 15 -6.48 8.36 2.02
C VAL A 15 -6.13 6.92 2.39
N LEU A 16 -5.26 6.28 1.61
CA LEU A 16 -4.78 4.92 1.85
C LEU A 16 -3.82 4.80 3.05
N PHE A 17 -3.13 5.87 3.42
CA PHE A 17 -2.22 5.91 4.59
C PHE A 17 -2.89 6.35 5.90
N CYS A 18 -4.23 6.42 5.94
CA CYS A 18 -4.94 6.80 7.16
C CYS A 18 -4.98 5.67 8.20
N ARG A 19 -5.03 6.05 9.48
CA ARG A 19 -5.28 5.10 10.61
C ARG A 19 -6.66 4.48 10.55
N LEU A 20 -7.63 5.18 9.96
CA LEU A 20 -8.99 4.70 9.80
C LEU A 20 -9.15 3.96 8.47
N PRO A 21 -10.07 2.97 8.39
CA PRO A 21 -10.39 2.31 7.14
C PRO A 21 -10.83 3.30 6.06
N ALA A 22 -10.38 3.05 4.83
CA ALA A 22 -10.83 3.75 3.64
C ALA A 22 -11.98 2.98 2.97
N ILE A 23 -12.95 3.71 2.42
CA ILE A 23 -14.08 3.14 1.67
C ILE A 23 -14.06 3.74 0.27
N LEU A 24 -13.96 2.88 -0.74
CA LEU A 24 -13.95 3.22 -2.15
C LEU A 24 -15.20 2.65 -2.82
N TYR A 25 -15.94 3.49 -3.54
CA TYR A 25 -16.93 3.01 -4.50
C TYR A 25 -16.25 2.82 -5.84
N GLU A 26 -16.18 1.57 -6.29
CA GLU A 26 -15.37 1.18 -7.44
C GLU A 26 -16.20 0.59 -8.57
N SER A 27 -15.82 0.89 -9.81
CA SER A 27 -16.39 0.24 -10.97
C SER A 27 -15.90 -1.21 -11.00
N PRO A 28 -16.77 -2.21 -11.23
CA PRO A 28 -16.36 -3.60 -11.38
C PRO A 28 -15.24 -3.80 -12.41
N ARG A 29 -15.25 -2.99 -13.49
CA ARG A 29 -14.25 -3.06 -14.56
C ARG A 29 -12.85 -2.63 -14.11
N ARG A 30 -12.75 -1.82 -13.05
CA ARG A 30 -11.48 -1.31 -12.51
C ARG A 30 -11.03 -2.03 -11.25
N LEU A 31 -11.88 -2.84 -10.62
CA LEU A 31 -11.57 -3.44 -9.33
C LEU A 31 -10.24 -4.20 -9.35
N THR A 32 -10.00 -5.05 -10.33
CA THR A 32 -8.74 -5.81 -10.44
C THR A 32 -7.51 -4.90 -10.50
N SER A 33 -7.54 -3.82 -11.29
CA SER A 33 -6.44 -2.84 -11.33
C SER A 33 -6.29 -2.07 -10.01
N THR A 34 -7.40 -1.77 -9.34
CA THR A 34 -7.40 -1.10 -8.03
C THR A 34 -6.80 -2.02 -6.96
N LEU A 35 -7.12 -3.31 -6.96
CA LEU A 35 -6.53 -4.30 -6.04
C LEU A 35 -5.01 -4.41 -6.25
N ALA A 36 -4.55 -4.48 -7.51
CA ALA A 36 -3.13 -4.51 -7.81
C ALA A 36 -2.40 -3.25 -7.34
N ALA A 37 -3.01 -2.07 -7.50
CA ALA A 37 -2.47 -0.82 -6.99
C ALA A 37 -2.46 -0.77 -5.46
N VAL A 38 -3.49 -1.29 -4.78
CA VAL A 38 -3.52 -1.41 -3.32
C VAL A 38 -2.39 -2.31 -2.83
N ALA A 39 -2.20 -3.50 -3.44
CA ALA A 39 -1.10 -4.40 -3.08
C ALA A 39 0.26 -3.73 -3.28
N LYS A 40 0.44 -3.01 -4.38
CA LYS A 40 1.69 -2.29 -4.68
C LYS A 40 1.98 -1.14 -3.70
N ILE A 41 0.96 -0.39 -3.28
CA ILE A 41 1.14 0.84 -2.48
C ILE A 41 1.13 0.53 -0.98
N LEU A 42 0.28 -0.41 -0.54
CA LEU A 42 0.03 -0.71 0.87
C LEU A 42 0.53 -2.09 1.31
N GLY A 43 1.14 -2.85 0.42
CA GLY A 43 1.52 -4.24 0.67
C GLY A 43 0.30 -5.15 0.82
N ASN A 44 0.47 -6.25 1.56
CA ASN A 44 -0.57 -7.27 1.73
C ASN A 44 -1.67 -6.86 2.75
N ARG A 45 -2.30 -5.71 2.52
CA ARG A 45 -3.29 -5.09 3.41
C ARG A 45 -4.60 -5.89 3.46
N GLN A 46 -5.21 -5.93 4.64
CA GLN A 46 -6.57 -6.45 4.83
C GLN A 46 -7.60 -5.59 4.07
N ILE A 47 -8.44 -6.22 3.26
CA ILE A 47 -9.52 -5.56 2.52
C ILE A 47 -10.84 -6.32 2.65
N CYS A 48 -11.94 -5.65 2.31
CA CYS A 48 -13.25 -6.25 2.12
C CYS A 48 -13.87 -5.73 0.82
N ILE A 49 -14.20 -6.64 -0.10
CA ILE A 49 -15.01 -6.34 -1.28
C ILE A 49 -16.45 -6.70 -0.94
N ALA A 50 -17.33 -5.70 -0.90
CA ALA A 50 -18.77 -5.87 -0.76
C ALA A 50 -19.45 -5.61 -2.10
N ARG A 51 -20.38 -6.49 -2.49
CA ARG A 51 -21.12 -6.38 -3.75
C ARG A 51 -22.61 -6.47 -3.53
N GLU A 52 -23.34 -5.61 -4.24
CA GLU A 52 -24.80 -5.61 -4.25
C GLU A 52 -25.28 -5.86 -5.69
N LEU A 53 -25.74 -7.09 -5.96
CA LEU A 53 -26.18 -7.54 -7.29
C LEU A 53 -27.71 -7.51 -7.45
N THR A 54 -28.41 -6.60 -6.75
CA THR A 54 -29.85 -6.60 -6.42
C THR A 54 -30.17 -7.44 -5.18
N LYS A 55 -31.12 -6.93 -4.39
CA LYS A 55 -31.51 -7.15 -2.97
C LYS A 55 -31.48 -8.57 -2.34
N ILE A 56 -31.00 -9.62 -3.01
CA ILE A 56 -31.03 -11.01 -2.52
C ILE A 56 -29.63 -11.68 -2.51
N HIS A 57 -28.65 -11.15 -3.25
CA HIS A 57 -27.32 -11.76 -3.36
C HIS A 57 -26.21 -10.77 -2.98
N GLU A 58 -26.13 -10.45 -1.68
CA GLU A 58 -24.96 -9.78 -1.10
C GLU A 58 -23.77 -10.75 -1.03
N GLU A 59 -22.61 -10.30 -1.49
CA GLU A 59 -21.36 -11.05 -1.39
C GLU A 59 -20.32 -10.18 -0.68
N TYR A 60 -19.65 -10.78 0.31
CA TYR A 60 -18.55 -10.16 1.03
C TYR A 60 -17.30 -11.03 0.94
N ILE A 61 -16.26 -10.51 0.30
CA ILE A 61 -14.96 -11.18 0.19
C ILE A 61 -13.98 -10.42 1.07
N ARG A 62 -13.42 -11.09 2.07
CA ARG A 62 -12.51 -10.50 3.05
C ARG A 62 -11.19 -11.26 3.09
N GLY A 63 -10.11 -10.56 3.38
CA GLY A 63 -8.78 -11.13 3.53
C GLY A 63 -7.67 -10.18 3.07
N PRO A 64 -6.41 -10.64 3.12
CA PRO A 64 -5.29 -9.93 2.54
C PRO A 64 -5.47 -9.73 1.03
N VAL A 65 -5.08 -8.56 0.52
CA VAL A 65 -5.27 -8.21 -0.90
C VAL A 65 -4.56 -9.19 -1.83
N GLU A 66 -3.38 -9.71 -1.47
CA GLU A 66 -2.65 -10.66 -2.33
C GLU A 66 -3.37 -12.01 -2.43
N GLU A 67 -3.93 -12.50 -1.33
CA GLU A 67 -4.72 -13.74 -1.33
C GLU A 67 -5.99 -13.59 -2.17
N ILE A 68 -6.65 -12.44 -2.10
CA ILE A 68 -7.83 -12.16 -2.91
C ILE A 68 -7.46 -12.05 -4.39
N ILE A 69 -6.35 -11.40 -4.74
CA ILE A 69 -5.85 -11.35 -6.12
C ILE A 69 -5.52 -12.77 -6.62
N ALA A 70 -4.87 -13.60 -5.79
CA ALA A 70 -4.52 -14.96 -6.17
C ALA A 70 -5.76 -15.83 -6.42
N ARG A 71 -6.81 -15.68 -5.60
CA ARG A 71 -8.05 -16.47 -5.73
C ARG A 71 -9.01 -15.94 -6.81
N GLU A 72 -9.06 -14.62 -7.00
CA GLU A 72 -10.11 -13.95 -7.78
C GLU A 72 -9.55 -13.12 -8.96
N GLY A 73 -8.27 -13.24 -9.31
CA GLY A 73 -7.59 -12.38 -10.30
C GLY A 73 -8.26 -12.36 -11.67
N ASP A 74 -8.75 -13.51 -12.13
CA ASP A 74 -9.46 -13.66 -13.42
C ASP A 74 -10.97 -13.42 -13.32
N ARG A 75 -11.46 -13.07 -12.12
CA ARG A 75 -12.89 -12.91 -11.90
C ARG A 75 -13.44 -11.71 -12.65
N ARG A 76 -14.52 -11.95 -13.39
CA ARG A 76 -15.30 -10.86 -13.99
C ARG A 76 -16.28 -10.27 -12.98
N TRP A 77 -15.87 -9.17 -12.35
CA TRP A 77 -16.71 -8.41 -11.42
C TRP A 77 -17.93 -7.80 -12.11
N ARG A 78 -19.07 -7.75 -11.41
CA ARG A 78 -20.35 -7.17 -11.89
C ARG A 78 -21.11 -6.49 -10.75
N GLY A 79 -22.07 -5.62 -11.08
CA GLY A 79 -22.92 -4.93 -10.11
C GLY A 79 -22.24 -3.70 -9.50
N GLU A 80 -22.69 -3.29 -8.32
CA GLU A 80 -22.03 -2.25 -7.55
C GLU A 80 -20.98 -2.86 -6.62
N VAL A 81 -19.82 -2.22 -6.52
CA VAL A 81 -18.70 -2.71 -5.69
C VAL A 81 -18.30 -1.62 -4.71
N THR A 82 -18.30 -1.98 -3.44
CA THR A 82 -17.70 -1.19 -2.37
C THR A 82 -16.45 -1.91 -1.87
N LEU A 83 -15.31 -1.28 -1.99
CA LEU A 83 -14.03 -1.78 -1.48
C LEU A 83 -13.67 -1.05 -0.19
N LEU A 84 -13.59 -1.79 0.90
CA LEU A 84 -13.07 -1.32 2.18
C LEU A 84 -11.61 -1.74 2.29
N ILE A 85 -10.74 -0.82 2.67
CA ILE A 85 -9.32 -1.05 2.88
C ILE A 85 -9.02 -0.74 4.33
N ALA A 86 -8.43 -1.71 5.05
CA ALA A 86 -8.09 -1.52 6.45
C ALA A 86 -7.10 -0.34 6.60
N GLY A 87 -7.33 0.47 7.63
CA GLY A 87 -6.39 1.50 8.04
C GLY A 87 -5.10 0.88 8.58
N TRP A 88 -4.12 1.73 8.88
CA TRP A 88 -2.86 1.30 9.46
C TRP A 88 -3.07 0.62 10.83
N SER A 89 -2.70 -0.66 10.90
CA SER A 89 -2.82 -1.45 12.12
C SER A 89 -1.66 -1.16 13.10
N LYS A 90 -1.77 -1.66 14.32
CA LYS A 90 -0.69 -1.57 15.32
C LYS A 90 0.51 -2.46 14.94
N SER A 91 0.27 -3.59 14.28
CA SER A 91 1.35 -4.41 13.71
C SER A 91 2.03 -3.69 12.55
N ASP A 92 1.28 -2.98 11.69
CA ASP A 92 1.87 -2.16 10.61
C ASP A 92 2.78 -1.07 11.17
N GLN A 93 2.41 -0.48 12.32
CA GLN A 93 3.28 0.48 13.02
C GLN A 93 4.55 -0.19 13.56
N LEU A 94 4.44 -1.40 14.11
CA LEU A 94 5.59 -2.13 14.65
C LEU A 94 6.55 -2.56 13.53
N GLU A 95 6.02 -3.04 12.40
CA GLU A 95 6.79 -3.37 11.20
C GLU A 95 7.42 -2.14 10.57
N ALA A 96 6.73 -1.00 10.52
CA ALA A 96 7.31 0.25 10.04
C ALA A 96 8.46 0.74 10.94
N VAL A 97 8.36 0.58 12.26
CA VAL A 97 9.46 0.90 13.18
C VAL A 97 10.64 -0.06 12.96
N ALA A 98 10.40 -1.37 12.89
CA ALA A 98 11.45 -2.35 12.64
C ALA A 98 12.16 -2.12 11.28
N GLY A 99 11.37 -1.85 10.23
CA GLY A 99 11.92 -1.53 8.91
C GLY A 99 12.70 -0.22 8.88
N ALA A 100 12.38 0.74 9.75
CA ALA A 100 13.14 1.99 9.87
C ALA A 100 14.52 1.72 10.47
N GLU A 101 14.57 0.91 11.53
CA GLU A 101 15.82 0.51 12.18
C GLU A 101 16.72 -0.28 11.22
N GLU A 102 16.15 -1.21 10.44
CA GLU A 102 16.89 -1.99 9.44
C GLU A 102 17.41 -1.10 8.30
N LEU A 103 16.61 -0.16 7.82
CA LEU A 103 17.01 0.81 6.80
C LEU A 103 18.13 1.74 7.30
N GLU A 104 18.05 2.21 8.54
CA GLU A 104 19.13 2.98 9.18
C GLU A 104 20.41 2.16 9.32
N GLN A 105 20.31 0.91 9.74
CA GLN A 105 21.47 0.04 9.87
C GLN A 105 22.14 -0.17 8.52
N ARG A 106 21.34 -0.42 7.47
CA ARG A 106 21.84 -0.58 6.11
C ARG A 106 22.48 0.70 5.55
N LEU A 107 21.91 1.86 5.84
CA LEU A 107 22.51 3.16 5.52
C LEU A 107 23.88 3.32 6.17
N ARG A 108 24.05 2.93 7.44
CA ARG A 108 25.35 3.00 8.13
C ARG A 108 26.40 2.09 7.47
N GLU A 109 26.03 0.88 7.06
CA GLU A 109 26.90 -0.03 6.33
C GLU A 109 27.37 0.55 4.99
N LEU A 110 26.45 1.09 4.19
CA LEU A 110 26.78 1.73 2.91
C LEU A 110 27.76 2.90 3.11
N ARG A 111 27.60 3.68 4.19
CA ARG A 111 28.55 4.73 4.54
C ARG A 111 29.92 4.20 4.95
N GLN A 112 29.99 3.06 5.63
CA GLN A 112 31.27 2.41 5.96
C GLN A 112 32.00 1.90 4.71
N THR A 113 31.27 1.51 3.66
CA THR A 113 31.88 1.16 2.36
C THR A 113 32.42 2.37 1.57
N GLY A 114 32.17 3.59 2.06
CA GLY A 114 32.67 4.83 1.47
C GLY A 114 31.68 5.58 0.57
N GLU A 115 30.45 5.09 0.42
CA GLU A 115 29.42 5.81 -0.34
C GLU A 115 28.92 7.04 0.44
N THR A 116 28.95 8.19 -0.21
CA THR A 116 28.61 9.50 0.38
C THR A 116 27.55 10.26 -0.43
N SER A 117 27.30 9.83 -1.68
CA SER A 117 26.27 10.41 -2.53
C SER A 117 24.88 10.09 -1.99
N THR A 118 24.19 11.11 -1.47
CA THR A 118 22.79 11.00 -1.02
C THR A 118 21.90 10.37 -2.08
N ARG A 119 22.12 10.69 -3.36
CA ARG A 119 21.35 10.13 -4.46
C ARG A 119 21.56 8.62 -4.59
N ASN A 120 22.82 8.17 -4.58
CA ASN A 120 23.14 6.75 -4.69
C ASN A 120 22.61 5.97 -3.49
N LEU A 121 22.80 6.50 -2.27
CA LEU A 121 22.26 5.91 -1.04
C LEU A 121 20.75 5.72 -1.12
N VAL A 122 20.01 6.73 -1.58
CA VAL A 122 18.55 6.66 -1.73
C VAL A 122 18.14 5.66 -2.81
N ASP A 123 18.83 5.62 -3.95
CA ASP A 123 18.49 4.68 -5.01
C ASP A 123 18.78 3.22 -4.61
N ILE A 124 19.88 2.94 -3.90
CA ILE A 124 20.21 1.62 -3.34
C ILE A 124 19.17 1.20 -2.29
N LEU A 125 18.93 2.04 -1.27
CA LEU A 125 17.98 1.74 -0.21
C LEU A 125 16.55 1.59 -0.74
N GLN A 126 16.15 2.39 -1.73
CA GLN A 126 14.82 2.23 -2.34
C GLN A 126 14.66 0.90 -3.09
N ALA A 127 15.74 0.37 -3.68
CA ALA A 127 15.73 -0.92 -4.34
C ALA A 127 15.70 -2.09 -3.34
N GLU A 128 16.43 -1.97 -2.23
CA GLU A 128 16.46 -2.98 -1.15
C GLU A 128 15.19 -2.95 -0.27
N PHE A 129 14.54 -1.79 -0.14
CA PHE A 129 13.33 -1.59 0.68
C PHE A 129 12.14 -1.10 -0.17
N PRO A 130 11.58 -1.93 -1.08
CA PRO A 130 10.51 -1.53 -1.99
C PRO A 130 9.19 -1.15 -1.30
N GLY A 131 8.99 -1.57 -0.05
CA GLY A 131 7.83 -1.19 0.78
C GLY A 131 7.88 0.25 1.30
N TRP A 132 9.03 0.94 1.19
CA TRP A 132 9.19 2.32 1.62
C TRP A 132 8.99 3.30 0.48
N ARG A 133 8.33 4.42 0.75
CA ARG A 133 8.18 5.50 -0.24
C ARG A 133 9.51 6.21 -0.42
N LYS A 134 9.89 6.52 -1.66
CA LYS A 134 11.13 7.26 -1.99
C LYS A 134 11.32 8.54 -1.18
N LYS A 135 10.22 9.25 -0.90
CA LYS A 135 10.23 10.46 -0.08
C LYS A 135 10.58 10.19 1.39
N ASP A 136 10.16 9.06 1.94
CA ASP A 136 10.46 8.69 3.33
C ASP A 136 11.89 8.16 3.45
N VAL A 137 12.35 7.33 2.51
CA VAL A 137 13.76 6.91 2.41
C VAL A 137 14.68 8.14 2.32
N TYR A 138 14.38 9.08 1.42
CA TYR A 138 15.15 10.31 1.26
C TYR A 138 15.19 11.14 2.56
N ARG A 139 14.08 11.25 3.27
CA ARG A 139 14.01 11.99 4.54
C ARG A 139 14.90 11.34 5.60
N LEU A 140 14.78 10.03 5.78
CA LEU A 140 15.57 9.28 6.75
C LEU A 140 17.06 9.42 6.45
N VAL A 141 17.48 9.26 5.18
CA VAL A 141 18.88 9.46 4.77
C VAL A 141 19.37 10.87 5.14
N LEU A 142 18.58 11.92 4.90
CA LEU A 142 18.97 13.29 5.27
C LEU A 142 19.03 13.52 6.78
N GLU A 143 18.13 12.89 7.55
CA GLU A 143 18.09 12.99 9.01
C GLU A 143 19.26 12.26 9.66
N THR A 144 19.68 11.11 9.12
CA THR A 144 20.79 10.31 9.64
C THR A 144 22.18 10.83 9.22
N ILE A 145 22.27 11.58 8.12
CA ILE A 145 23.55 12.17 7.65
C ILE A 145 23.87 13.49 8.37
N LYS A 146 22.85 14.19 8.89
CA LYS A 146 23.04 15.36 9.76
C LYS A 146 23.75 14.99 11.06
#